data_AF-A0A3R7CVJ8-F1
#
_entry.id   AF-A0A3R7CVJ8-F1
#
_cell.length_a   1.000
_cell.length_b   1.000
_cell.length_c   1.000
_cell.angle_alpha   90.00
_cell.angle_beta   90.00
_cell.angle_gamma   90.00
#
_symmetry.space_group_name_H-M   'P 1'
#
loop_
_entity.id
_entity.type
_entity.pdbx_description
1 polymer ?
#
loop_
_entity_poly.entity_id
_entity_poly.type
_entity_poly.pdbx_seq_one_letter_code
_entity_poly.pdbx_strand_id
1 'polypeptide(L)'
;MADIEDVISAFPEDYETESSSPTNPERETHNKCWLAMKAAWDTLAEYCGGPGVPVNIEGMTVSAPPEVIKIAHSNPELTREERIAAIAESEWGRNTAAGMCEKLFGAEPGTSEHERCVESTAKRLAKGLID
;
A
#
# COMPACT_ATOMS: atom_id res chain seq x y z
N MET A 1 -8.12 25.32 -21.15
CA MET A 1 -6.85 24.63 -20.84
C MET A 1 -6.09 25.60 -19.95
N ALA A 2 -5.57 25.14 -18.82
CA ALA A 2 -4.71 25.95 -17.96
C ALA A 2 -3.26 25.57 -18.27
N ASP A 3 -2.39 26.56 -18.40
CA ASP A 3 -0.99 26.34 -18.74
C ASP A 3 -0.18 25.90 -17.52
N ILE A 4 0.83 25.07 -17.74
CA ILE A 4 1.61 24.39 -16.69
C ILE A 4 2.43 25.38 -15.85
N GLU A 5 2.73 26.56 -16.40
CA GLU A 5 3.51 27.62 -15.76
C GLU A 5 2.81 28.23 -14.53
N ASP A 6 1.47 28.28 -14.54
CA ASP A 6 0.65 28.88 -13.46
C ASP A 6 0.73 28.08 -12.14
N VAL A 7 1.00 26.77 -12.22
CA VAL A 7 1.16 25.88 -11.06
C VAL A 7 2.51 26.08 -10.37
N ILE A 8 3.55 26.47 -11.11
CA ILE A 8 4.91 26.63 -10.59
C ILE A 8 5.02 27.93 -9.76
N SER A 9 4.25 28.96 -10.12
CA SER A 9 4.19 30.26 -9.42
C SER A 9 3.55 30.21 -8.02
N ALA A 10 3.05 29.04 -7.58
CA ALA A 10 2.37 28.88 -6.29
C ALA A 10 3.31 28.58 -5.10
N PHE A 11 4.62 28.44 -5.32
CA PHE A 11 5.61 28.21 -4.25
C PHE A 11 6.34 29.51 -3.87
N PRO A 12 6.25 29.97 -2.60
CA PRO A 12 7.07 31.10 -2.13
C PRO A 12 8.55 30.70 -2.00
N GLU A 13 9.46 31.63 -2.34
CA GLU A 13 10.92 31.41 -2.41
C GLU A 13 11.65 31.59 -1.05
N ASP A 14 10.91 31.69 0.06
CA ASP A 14 11.37 32.04 1.41
C ASP A 14 12.30 30.98 2.05
N TYR A 15 13.60 31.04 1.74
CA TYR A 15 14.65 30.15 2.27
C TYR A 15 15.41 30.77 3.47
N GLU A 16 15.74 29.94 4.49
CA GLU A 16 16.48 30.24 5.74
C GLU A 16 15.79 31.19 6.76
N THR A 17 15.92 31.08 8.10
CA THR A 17 16.57 30.13 9.06
C THR A 17 15.75 30.19 10.40
N GLU A 18 15.97 29.50 11.53
CA GLU A 18 17.04 28.65 12.11
C GLU A 18 16.41 27.73 13.20
N SER A 19 17.14 26.72 13.69
CA SER A 19 17.00 26.03 15.00
C SER A 19 15.77 25.12 15.23
N SER A 20 15.88 23.96 15.92
CA SER A 20 17.06 23.24 16.43
C SER A 20 16.72 21.78 16.80
N SER A 21 17.53 20.81 16.36
CA SER A 21 17.81 19.49 17.00
C SER A 21 18.47 18.50 16.01
N PRO A 22 19.33 17.57 16.45
CA PRO A 22 19.98 16.60 15.58
C PRO A 22 19.09 15.38 15.28
N THR A 23 18.01 15.56 14.52
CA THR A 23 17.27 14.43 13.92
C THR A 23 17.99 13.93 12.67
N ASN A 24 18.30 12.63 12.62
CA ASN A 24 19.07 12.01 11.52
C ASN A 24 18.48 12.39 10.13
N PRO A 25 19.25 13.02 9.22
CA PRO A 25 18.76 13.49 7.93
C PRO A 25 18.20 12.39 7.01
N GLU A 26 18.61 11.13 7.21
CA GLU A 26 18.01 9.98 6.52
C GLU A 26 16.52 9.84 6.84
N ARG A 27 16.13 10.04 8.11
CA ARG A 27 14.75 9.92 8.58
C ARG A 27 13.88 11.07 8.07
N GLU A 28 14.44 12.27 7.97
CA GLU A 28 13.73 13.43 7.40
C GLU A 28 13.55 13.29 5.88
N THR A 29 14.58 12.84 5.17
CA THR A 29 14.54 12.56 3.73
C THR A 29 13.53 11.45 3.43
N HIS A 30 13.55 10.36 4.20
CA HIS A 30 12.57 9.27 4.11
C HIS A 30 11.13 9.77 4.29
N ASN A 31 10.88 10.65 5.28
CA ASN A 31 9.56 11.25 5.49
C ASN A 31 9.13 12.13 4.31
N LYS A 32 10.04 12.92 3.72
CA LYS A 32 9.77 13.73 2.52
C LYS A 32 9.43 12.87 1.30
N CYS A 33 10.18 11.79 1.07
CA CYS A 33 9.86 10.81 0.02
C CYS A 33 8.50 10.12 0.25
N TRP A 34 8.19 9.70 1.48
CA TRP A 34 6.89 9.11 1.82
C TRP A 34 5.73 10.08 1.58
N LEU A 35 5.88 11.36 1.93
CA LEU A 35 4.84 12.38 1.72
C LEU A 35 4.61 12.67 0.23
N ALA A 36 5.68 12.81 -0.56
CA ALA A 36 5.57 12.99 -2.02
C ALA A 36 4.91 11.78 -2.71
N MET A 37 5.29 10.56 -2.29
CA MET A 37 4.71 9.32 -2.79
C MET A 37 3.22 9.19 -2.41
N LYS A 38 2.84 9.54 -1.17
CA LYS A 38 1.43 9.59 -0.76
C LYS A 38 0.64 10.58 -1.60
N ALA A 39 1.15 11.80 -1.81
CA ALA A 39 0.44 12.81 -2.61
C ALA A 39 0.17 12.34 -4.04
N ALA A 40 1.16 11.71 -4.69
CA ALA A 40 0.98 11.11 -6.01
C ALA A 40 -0.05 9.96 -6.00
N TRP A 41 -0.12 9.17 -4.92
CA TRP A 41 -1.13 8.12 -4.76
C TRP A 41 -2.54 8.65 -4.47
N ASP A 42 -2.68 9.72 -3.68
CA ASP A 42 -3.97 10.39 -3.45
C ASP A 42 -4.54 10.89 -4.80
N THR A 43 -3.71 11.51 -5.64
CA THR A 43 -4.10 11.91 -7.01
C THR A 43 -4.43 10.70 -7.90
N LEU A 44 -3.64 9.63 -7.87
CA LEU A 44 -3.97 8.41 -8.63
C LEU A 44 -5.28 7.76 -8.15
N ALA A 45 -5.62 7.85 -6.87
CA ALA A 45 -6.88 7.36 -6.33
C ALA A 45 -8.08 8.15 -6.87
N GLU A 46 -7.96 9.49 -6.93
CA GLU A 46 -8.99 10.39 -7.49
C GLU A 46 -9.21 10.16 -9.00
N TYR A 47 -8.13 10.00 -9.78
CA TYR A 47 -8.21 9.87 -11.24
C TYR A 47 -8.40 8.43 -11.75
N CYS A 48 -8.04 7.40 -10.97
CA CYS A 48 -8.09 5.99 -11.40
C CYS A 48 -8.97 5.08 -10.51
N GLY A 49 -9.58 5.62 -9.44
CA GLY A 49 -10.70 4.98 -8.76
C GLY A 49 -10.35 3.95 -7.66
N GLY A 50 -9.26 4.15 -6.91
CA GLY A 50 -8.93 3.27 -5.78
C GLY A 50 -7.87 3.84 -4.83
N PRO A 51 -8.12 3.92 -3.50
CA PRO A 51 -7.21 4.54 -2.51
C PRO A 51 -6.06 3.62 -2.05
N GLY A 52 -5.46 2.87 -2.97
CA GLY A 52 -4.43 1.88 -2.65
C GLY A 52 -3.38 1.72 -3.75
N VAL A 53 -2.18 1.38 -3.31
CA VAL A 53 -0.97 1.24 -4.14
C VAL A 53 -1.14 0.08 -5.11
N PRO A 54 -0.98 0.29 -6.43
CA PRO A 54 -1.00 -0.80 -7.41
C PRO A 54 0.26 -1.66 -7.25
N VAL A 55 0.08 -2.91 -6.85
CA VAL A 55 1.14 -3.92 -6.67
C VAL A 55 0.86 -5.13 -7.56
N ASN A 56 1.90 -5.69 -8.18
CA ASN A 56 1.75 -6.86 -9.03
C ASN A 56 2.13 -8.14 -8.27
N ILE A 57 1.16 -9.04 -8.12
CA ILE A 57 1.25 -10.27 -7.33
C ILE A 57 0.94 -11.44 -8.27
N GLU A 58 1.93 -12.30 -8.52
CA GLU A 58 1.82 -13.44 -9.46
C GLU A 58 1.27 -13.06 -10.86
N GLY A 59 1.55 -11.83 -11.32
CA GLY A 59 1.07 -11.28 -12.60
C GLY A 59 -0.22 -10.46 -12.50
N MET A 60 -0.98 -10.55 -11.40
CA MET A 60 -2.19 -9.77 -11.16
C MET A 60 -1.88 -8.44 -10.49
N THR A 61 -2.35 -7.32 -11.07
CA THR A 61 -2.28 -6.02 -10.38
C THR A 61 -3.45 -5.90 -9.40
N VAL A 62 -3.15 -5.74 -8.11
CA VAL A 62 -4.15 -5.44 -7.05
C VAL A 62 -3.82 -4.10 -6.38
N SER A 63 -4.83 -3.47 -5.78
CA SER A 63 -4.68 -2.20 -5.05
C SER A 63 -4.54 -2.52 -3.55
N ALA A 64 -3.35 -2.29 -2.99
CA ALA A 64 -3.00 -2.57 -1.60
C ALA A 64 -2.91 -1.27 -0.78
N PRO A 65 -3.62 -1.12 0.35
CA PRO A 65 -3.69 0.15 1.05
C PRO A 65 -2.37 0.47 1.80
N PRO A 66 -2.08 1.76 2.09
CA PRO A 66 -0.75 2.19 2.55
C PRO A 66 -0.27 1.55 3.86
N GLU A 67 -1.16 1.14 4.75
CA GLU A 67 -0.85 0.41 5.98
C GLU A 67 -0.40 -1.03 5.73
N VAL A 68 -0.96 -1.71 4.73
CA VAL A 68 -0.50 -3.05 4.30
C VAL A 68 0.89 -2.96 3.68
N ILE A 69 1.14 -1.95 2.85
CA ILE A 69 2.47 -1.66 2.27
C ILE A 69 3.51 -1.39 3.37
N LYS A 70 3.13 -0.67 4.43
CA LYS A 70 4.00 -0.47 5.60
C LYS A 70 4.29 -1.77 6.34
N ILE A 71 3.30 -2.64 6.52
CA ILE A 71 3.51 -3.96 7.13
C ILE A 71 4.49 -4.77 6.26
N ALA A 72 4.35 -4.77 4.94
CA ALA A 72 5.19 -5.54 4.02
C ALA A 72 6.67 -5.08 4.01
N HIS A 73 6.91 -3.78 3.82
CA HIS A 73 8.25 -3.27 3.48
C HIS A 73 8.87 -2.28 4.49
N SER A 74 8.08 -1.76 5.44
CA SER A 74 8.52 -0.65 6.32
C SER A 74 8.37 -0.94 7.82
N ASN A 75 7.97 -2.15 8.21
CA ASN A 75 7.85 -2.56 9.60
C ASN A 75 9.12 -3.33 10.04
N PRO A 76 9.99 -2.75 10.89
CA PRO A 76 11.22 -3.39 11.37
C PRO A 76 11.00 -4.31 12.59
N GLU A 77 9.82 -4.27 13.21
CA GLU A 77 9.53 -5.02 14.45
C GLU A 77 9.12 -6.47 14.16
N LEU A 78 8.60 -6.74 12.97
CA LEU A 78 8.10 -8.04 12.55
C LEU A 78 9.11 -8.80 11.67
N THR A 79 9.25 -10.11 11.90
CA THR A 79 9.93 -11.03 10.99
C THR A 79 9.18 -11.19 9.67
N ARG A 80 9.80 -11.80 8.66
CA ARG A 80 9.14 -12.09 7.37
C ARG A 80 7.86 -12.92 7.54
N GLU A 81 7.87 -13.89 8.46
CA GLU A 81 6.72 -14.77 8.71
C GLU A 81 5.58 -14.05 9.43
N GLU A 82 5.89 -13.20 10.41
CA GLU A 82 4.90 -12.35 11.09
C GLU A 82 4.31 -11.28 10.15
N ARG A 83 5.10 -10.72 9.23
CA ARG A 83 4.59 -9.83 8.16
C ARG A 83 3.62 -10.55 7.22
N ILE A 84 3.92 -11.79 6.82
CA ILE A 84 2.99 -12.62 6.02
C ILE A 84 1.69 -12.88 6.79
N ALA A 85 1.77 -13.27 8.08
CA ALA A 85 0.61 -13.51 8.91
C ALA A 85 -0.26 -12.25 9.07
N ALA A 86 0.35 -11.12 9.45
CA ALA A 86 -0.34 -9.85 9.66
C ALA A 86 -1.08 -9.35 8.40
N ILE A 87 -0.50 -9.52 7.20
CA ILE A 87 -1.17 -9.16 5.95
C ILE A 87 -2.27 -10.17 5.58
N ALA A 88 -2.03 -11.48 5.74
CA ALA A 88 -3.03 -12.51 5.43
C ALA A 88 -4.25 -12.47 6.36
N GLU A 89 -4.06 -12.06 7.62
CA GLU A 89 -5.13 -11.93 8.61
C GLU A 89 -5.82 -10.54 8.57
N SER A 90 -5.19 -9.54 7.94
CA SER A 90 -5.77 -8.20 7.75
C SER A 90 -7.11 -8.25 6.99
N GLU A 91 -7.97 -7.27 7.26
CA GLU A 91 -9.24 -7.11 6.56
C GLU A 91 -9.05 -7.03 5.03
N TRP A 92 -8.05 -6.27 4.56
CA TRP A 92 -7.72 -6.20 3.14
C TRP A 92 -7.30 -7.55 2.55
N GLY A 93 -6.40 -8.29 3.23
CA GLY A 93 -5.92 -9.59 2.77
C GLY A 93 -7.06 -10.62 2.68
N ARG A 94 -7.92 -10.66 3.71
CA ARG A 94 -9.08 -11.55 3.75
C ARG A 94 -10.16 -11.17 2.73
N ASN A 95 -10.51 -9.90 2.60
CA ASN A 95 -11.56 -9.45 1.68
C ASN A 95 -11.11 -9.58 0.21
N THR A 96 -9.84 -9.29 -0.10
CA THR A 96 -9.28 -9.49 -1.44
C THR A 96 -9.23 -10.98 -1.81
N ALA A 97 -8.83 -11.84 -0.85
CA ALA A 97 -8.86 -13.28 -1.03
C ALA A 97 -10.28 -13.84 -1.21
N ALA A 98 -11.28 -13.34 -0.48
CA ALA A 98 -12.69 -13.70 -0.67
C ALA A 98 -13.19 -13.31 -2.06
N GLY A 99 -12.91 -12.07 -2.51
CA GLY A 99 -13.22 -11.63 -3.87
C GLY A 99 -12.61 -12.52 -4.95
N MET A 100 -11.34 -12.94 -4.79
CA MET A 100 -10.70 -13.91 -5.69
C MET A 100 -11.36 -15.30 -5.63
N CYS A 101 -11.66 -15.80 -4.43
CA CYS A 101 -12.29 -17.11 -4.24
C CYS A 101 -13.69 -17.21 -4.85
N GLU A 102 -14.52 -16.17 -4.67
CA GLU A 102 -15.83 -16.10 -5.31
C GLU A 102 -15.74 -15.95 -6.84
N LYS A 103 -14.89 -15.04 -7.33
CA LYS A 103 -14.95 -14.55 -8.72
C LYS A 103 -14.01 -15.25 -9.69
N LEU A 104 -12.90 -15.83 -9.21
CA LEU A 104 -11.91 -16.55 -10.03
C LEU A 104 -11.96 -18.06 -9.80
N PHE A 105 -12.22 -18.50 -8.56
CA PHE A 105 -12.25 -19.92 -8.20
C PHE A 105 -13.65 -20.50 -7.98
N GLY A 106 -14.69 -19.67 -7.96
CA GLY A 106 -16.10 -20.10 -7.90
C GLY A 106 -16.55 -20.70 -6.56
N ALA A 107 -15.79 -20.48 -5.48
CA ALA A 107 -16.10 -21.03 -4.17
C ALA A 107 -17.27 -20.27 -3.50
N GLU A 108 -18.28 -21.00 -3.01
CA GLU A 108 -19.51 -20.42 -2.46
C GLU A 108 -19.30 -19.87 -1.03
N PRO A 109 -19.63 -18.59 -0.75
CA PRO A 109 -19.47 -18.00 0.58
C PRO A 109 -20.15 -18.77 1.71
N GLY A 110 -19.49 -18.85 2.87
CA GLY A 110 -19.98 -19.61 4.03
C GLY A 110 -19.75 -21.12 3.96
N THR A 111 -19.14 -21.64 2.88
CA THR A 111 -18.69 -23.03 2.81
C THR A 111 -17.27 -23.21 3.35
N SER A 112 -16.96 -24.40 3.88
CA SER A 112 -15.60 -24.75 4.31
C SER A 112 -14.61 -24.88 3.14
N GLU A 113 -15.08 -24.92 1.90
CA GLU A 113 -14.24 -24.78 0.69
C GLU A 113 -13.82 -23.33 0.48
N HIS A 114 -14.78 -22.39 0.55
CA HIS A 114 -14.50 -20.96 0.50
C HIS A 114 -13.56 -20.52 1.64
N GLU A 115 -13.78 -20.97 2.88
CA GLU A 115 -12.89 -20.64 4.01
C GLU A 115 -11.44 -21.07 3.77
N ARG A 116 -11.21 -22.30 3.30
CA ARG A 116 -9.86 -22.81 2.95
C ARG A 116 -9.27 -22.09 1.73
N CYS A 117 -10.10 -21.72 0.76
CA CYS A 117 -9.69 -20.89 -0.37
C CYS A 117 -9.21 -19.53 0.11
N VAL A 118 -9.97 -18.85 0.98
CA VAL A 118 -9.62 -17.52 1.53
C VAL A 118 -8.33 -17.59 2.32
N GLU A 119 -8.18 -18.56 3.24
CA GLU A 119 -6.97 -18.69 4.06
C GLU A 119 -5.71 -18.91 3.20
N SER A 120 -5.79 -19.81 2.23
CA SER A 120 -4.65 -20.13 1.35
C SER A 120 -4.35 -19.02 0.34
N THR A 121 -5.37 -18.35 -0.19
CA THR A 121 -5.20 -17.22 -1.12
C THR A 121 -4.65 -15.99 -0.41
N ALA A 122 -5.16 -15.65 0.80
CA ALA A 122 -4.64 -14.54 1.59
C ALA A 122 -3.16 -14.75 1.97
N LYS A 123 -2.75 -15.98 2.30
CA LYS A 123 -1.34 -16.32 2.58
C LYS A 123 -0.45 -16.23 1.33
N ARG A 124 -0.93 -16.61 0.14
CA ARG A 124 -0.19 -16.39 -1.13
C ARG A 124 -0.06 -14.91 -1.47
N LEU A 125 -1.14 -14.17 -1.35
CA LEU A 125 -1.23 -12.74 -1.65
C LEU A 125 -0.37 -11.91 -0.70
N ALA A 126 -0.35 -12.25 0.60
CA ALA A 126 0.60 -11.68 1.56
C ALA A 126 2.06 -12.02 1.23
N LYS A 127 2.36 -13.26 0.80
CA LYS A 127 3.70 -13.67 0.39
C LYS A 127 4.19 -12.92 -0.85
N GLY A 128 3.40 -12.89 -1.92
CA GLY A 128 3.75 -12.22 -3.19
C GLY A 128 3.69 -10.70 -3.15
N LEU A 129 3.43 -10.11 -1.98
CA LEU A 129 3.64 -8.70 -1.67
C LEU A 129 4.95 -8.45 -0.88
N ILE A 130 5.58 -9.50 -0.36
CA ILE A 130 6.80 -9.42 0.48
C ILE A 130 8.04 -9.95 -0.26
N ASP A 131 7.87 -10.90 -1.19
CA ASP A 131 8.91 -11.53 -2.00
C ASP A 131 9.08 -10.88 -3.39
#